data_AF-D6K199-F1
#
_entry.id   AF-D6K199-F1
#
_cell.length_a   1.000
_cell.length_b   1.000
_cell.length_c   1.000
_cell.angle_alpha   90.00
_cell.angle_beta   90.00
_cell.angle_gamma   90.00
#
_symmetry.space_group_name_H-M   'P 1'
#
loop_
_entity.id
_entity.type
_entity.pdbx_description
1 polymer ?
#
loop_
_entity_poly.entity_id
_entity_poly.type
_entity_poly.pdbx_seq_one_letter_code
_entity_poly.pdbx_strand_id
1 'polypeptide(L)'
;MVQACRLLRGPGPLLPGQQRRRHRRPEGPDRQTGLSAVAGRGLPVAAAVLQVAPQGRRLRRLRLHRGAARVRRPRRLRGVRGRRPPARHARHHRLRHEPHQRPAPVVPGVPQGPHRPLRRLLRLGRRRQAVPGRPDHLRRHRGVQLDLRPGARPVLLPPVLLSPAGPQLREPGRAGGDDLRAEVLAGPRHRRVPAGRGAVPVPEEGTNCENLPATHAFLKRVRKEIDAQYPDTVILAEANQWPEDVVDYFGDYTTGGDECHMAFHFPVMPRIFMAVRRESRYPVSEILAKTPAIPSSCQWGIFLRNHDELTLEMVTDEERDYMWAEYAKDPRMRANIGIRRRLAPLLDNDRNQIELFTALLLSLPGSPILYYGDEIGMGDNIWLGDRDAVRTPMQWTPDRNAGFSSSDPGRLFLPTIMDPVYGYQVTNVEASMSSPSSLLHWTRRMIEIRKQNLAFGLGSYRELPSSNPAVIAFLREYEDDLVLCVHNFSRFAQPTELDLSAFHGRHPVELFGGVRFPAIGELPYLLTMAGHGFYWFRLRKDATV
;
A
#
# COMPACT_ATOMS: atom_id res chain seq x y z
N MET A 1 -36.26 27.08 9.65
CA MET A 1 -37.26 28.19 9.53
C MET A 1 -38.34 27.69 8.58
N VAL A 2 -39.63 27.56 8.91
CA VAL A 2 -40.45 27.91 10.07
C VAL A 2 -41.63 26.90 10.09
N GLN A 3 -42.00 26.46 11.29
CA GLN A 3 -43.22 25.73 11.64
C GLN A 3 -44.48 26.60 11.53
N ALA A 4 -45.63 25.99 11.21
CA ALA A 4 -46.97 26.34 11.72
C ALA A 4 -47.99 25.33 11.12
N CYS A 5 -49.03 24.82 11.77
CA CYS A 5 -49.54 24.94 13.13
C CYS A 5 -50.49 23.76 13.45
N ARG A 6 -50.48 23.39 14.72
CA ARG A 6 -51.38 22.56 15.56
C ARG A 6 -52.76 23.27 15.72
N LEU A 7 -53.95 22.67 15.94
CA LEU A 7 -54.46 21.95 17.13
C LEU A 7 -55.93 21.44 16.97
N LEU A 8 -56.16 20.20 17.46
CA LEU A 8 -57.24 19.63 18.32
C LEU A 8 -58.75 19.95 18.17
N ARG A 9 -59.57 18.87 18.22
CA ARG A 9 -60.65 18.64 19.21
C ARG A 9 -61.11 17.15 19.23
N GLY A 10 -61.06 16.50 20.40
CA GLY A 10 -61.94 15.36 20.79
C GLY A 10 -63.15 15.88 21.61
N PRO A 11 -64.01 15.07 22.27
CA PRO A 11 -63.85 13.70 22.79
C PRO A 11 -65.02 12.69 22.49
N GLY A 12 -64.88 11.42 22.92
CA GLY A 12 -65.73 10.22 22.65
C GLY A 12 -67.12 10.16 23.33
N PRO A 13 -67.70 9.00 23.75
CA PRO A 13 -67.27 7.57 23.73
C PRO A 13 -68.37 6.57 23.22
N LEU A 14 -68.08 5.26 23.18
CA LEU A 14 -68.95 4.13 23.65
C LEU A 14 -68.35 2.74 23.28
N LEU A 15 -68.20 1.88 24.29
CA LEU A 15 -67.93 0.43 24.24
C LEU A 15 -69.26 -0.35 24.36
N PRO A 16 -69.29 -1.67 24.05
CA PRO A 16 -69.39 -2.66 25.14
C PRO A 16 -68.72 -4.05 24.92
N GLY A 17 -67.97 -4.52 25.92
CA GLY A 17 -68.26 -5.70 26.79
C GLY A 17 -68.24 -7.19 26.33
N GLN A 18 -67.26 -7.95 26.89
CA GLN A 18 -67.26 -9.36 27.43
C GLN A 18 -67.54 -10.58 26.49
N GLN A 19 -67.00 -11.83 26.62
CA GLN A 19 -66.70 -12.66 27.80
C GLN A 19 -65.81 -13.91 27.46
N ARG A 20 -65.16 -14.53 28.47
CA ARG A 20 -64.29 -15.75 28.44
C ARG A 20 -65.01 -17.05 28.88
N ARG A 21 -64.57 -18.24 28.39
CA ARG A 21 -64.50 -19.59 29.05
C ARG A 21 -63.87 -20.58 28.03
N ARG A 22 -62.85 -21.44 28.23
CA ARG A 22 -62.39 -22.45 29.24
C ARG A 22 -62.26 -23.82 28.53
N HIS A 23 -61.06 -24.43 28.52
CA HIS A 23 -60.79 -25.88 28.67
C HIS A 23 -59.27 -26.04 28.92
N ARG A 24 -58.83 -26.27 30.18
CA ARG A 24 -58.50 -27.53 30.90
C ARG A 24 -57.03 -28.01 30.71
N ARG A 25 -56.27 -27.95 31.82
CA ARG A 25 -55.03 -28.73 32.13
C ARG A 25 -55.39 -30.17 32.56
N PRO A 26 -54.44 -31.11 32.59
CA PRO A 26 -53.70 -31.47 33.84
C PRO A 26 -52.19 -31.69 33.58
N GLU A 27 -51.21 -31.83 34.48
CA GLU A 27 -51.01 -31.75 35.94
C GLU A 27 -49.47 -31.74 36.17
N GLY A 28 -48.98 -31.20 37.29
CA GLY A 28 -47.55 -31.21 37.71
C GLY A 28 -47.09 -32.58 38.28
N PRO A 29 -45.95 -32.70 39.02
CA PRO A 29 -45.40 -31.75 40.01
C PRO A 29 -43.92 -31.37 39.79
N ASP A 30 -43.53 -30.10 39.98
CA ASP A 30 -42.93 -29.52 41.21
C ASP A 30 -41.60 -30.14 41.68
N ARG A 31 -40.52 -29.34 41.62
CA ARG A 31 -39.90 -28.78 42.84
C ARG A 31 -38.85 -27.70 42.56
N GLN A 32 -39.23 -26.49 42.98
CA GLN A 32 -38.47 -25.47 43.71
C GLN A 32 -37.23 -24.80 43.08
N THR A 33 -37.55 -23.65 42.49
CA THR A 33 -36.84 -22.36 42.55
C THR A 33 -36.20 -22.02 43.90
N GLY A 34 -35.09 -21.26 43.87
CA GLY A 34 -34.76 -20.34 44.96
C GLY A 34 -33.32 -19.83 44.96
N LEU A 35 -33.04 -18.76 44.21
CA LEU A 35 -31.95 -17.84 44.58
C LEU A 35 -32.47 -16.91 45.68
N SER A 36 -31.76 -16.86 46.80
CA SER A 36 -31.93 -15.88 47.88
C SER A 36 -30.61 -15.14 48.07
N ALA A 37 -30.70 -13.82 48.13
CA ALA A 37 -29.62 -12.93 48.52
C ALA A 37 -29.84 -12.50 49.97
N VAL A 38 -28.86 -12.71 50.87
CA VAL A 38 -28.61 -11.88 52.07
C VAL A 38 -27.11 -11.94 52.45
N ALA A 39 -26.65 -10.80 52.94
CA ALA A 39 -25.31 -10.37 53.33
C ALA A 39 -24.58 -11.18 54.43
N GLY A 40 -23.24 -11.07 54.39
CA GLY A 40 -22.48 -10.52 55.53
C GLY A 40 -21.79 -11.49 56.49
N ARG A 41 -20.45 -11.33 56.55
CA ARG A 41 -19.49 -11.63 57.64
C ARG A 41 -18.85 -13.03 57.71
N GLY A 42 -17.54 -13.05 57.41
CA GLY A 42 -16.51 -13.40 58.41
C GLY A 42 -16.11 -14.86 58.61
N LEU A 43 -14.93 -15.21 58.06
CA LEU A 43 -13.96 -16.25 58.49
C LEU A 43 -14.34 -17.72 58.19
N PRO A 44 -13.41 -18.70 58.28
CA PRO A 44 -12.03 -18.83 57.76
C PRO A 44 -11.87 -20.14 56.93
N VAL A 45 -10.88 -20.28 56.05
CA VAL A 45 -10.48 -21.63 55.55
C VAL A 45 -8.96 -21.77 55.49
N ALA A 46 -8.47 -22.72 56.28
CA ALA A 46 -7.09 -23.15 56.40
C ALA A 46 -6.66 -24.11 55.27
N ALA A 47 -5.35 -24.33 55.18
CA ALA A 47 -4.67 -25.14 54.18
C ALA A 47 -4.99 -26.64 54.25
N ALA A 48 -4.92 -27.30 53.09
CA ALA A 48 -4.72 -28.74 52.98
C ALA A 48 -3.58 -29.02 51.99
N VAL A 49 -2.64 -29.81 52.48
CA VAL A 49 -1.37 -30.25 51.92
C VAL A 49 -1.56 -31.67 51.37
N LEU A 50 -0.64 -32.12 50.49
CA LEU A 50 -0.21 -33.51 50.19
C LEU A 50 -1.07 -34.27 49.14
N GLN A 51 -0.53 -35.04 48.18
CA GLN A 51 0.71 -35.84 48.13
C GLN A 51 1.37 -35.96 46.73
N VAL A 52 2.70 -36.10 46.77
CA VAL A 52 3.62 -36.61 45.74
C VAL A 52 3.60 -38.14 45.82
N ALA A 53 3.65 -38.93 44.73
CA ALA A 53 4.87 -39.52 44.13
C ALA A 53 4.48 -40.83 43.34
N PRO A 54 5.41 -41.62 42.77
CA PRO A 54 5.97 -41.50 41.41
C PRO A 54 6.00 -42.85 40.63
N GLN A 55 6.59 -42.84 39.42
CA GLN A 55 7.31 -43.92 38.68
C GLN A 55 6.97 -43.84 37.17
N GLY A 56 7.87 -43.79 36.19
CA GLY A 56 9.33 -43.76 36.12
C GLY A 56 9.79 -43.97 34.67
N ARG A 57 10.81 -43.20 34.22
CA ARG A 57 11.93 -43.54 33.27
C ARG A 57 11.53 -44.01 31.82
N ARG A 58 12.22 -43.71 30.70
CA ARG A 58 13.56 -43.16 30.37
C ARG A 58 13.62 -42.75 28.88
N LEU A 59 14.34 -41.65 28.61
CA LEU A 59 15.18 -41.25 27.45
C LEU A 59 15.27 -42.12 26.17
N ARG A 60 15.29 -41.45 25.00
CA ARG A 60 16.45 -41.52 24.07
C ARG A 60 16.50 -40.35 23.06
N ARG A 61 17.59 -39.59 23.16
CA ARG A 61 18.12 -38.65 22.16
C ARG A 61 18.81 -39.49 21.08
N LEU A 62 18.53 -39.25 19.79
CA LEU A 62 19.26 -39.88 18.69
C LEU A 62 19.82 -38.82 17.75
N ARG A 63 21.16 -38.83 17.65
CA ARG A 63 21.98 -38.03 16.76
C ARG A 63 21.79 -38.48 15.31
N LEU A 64 21.75 -37.52 14.40
CA LEU A 64 21.85 -37.70 12.95
C LEU A 64 23.26 -38.19 12.58
N HIS A 65 23.33 -39.34 11.91
CA HIS A 65 24.51 -39.77 11.16
C HIS A 65 24.38 -39.40 9.69
N ARG A 66 25.45 -38.82 9.14
CA ARG A 66 25.69 -38.61 7.71
C ARG A 66 25.91 -39.97 7.01
N GLY A 67 25.36 -40.15 5.82
CA GLY A 67 25.69 -41.25 4.90
C GLY A 67 25.06 -41.02 3.52
N ALA A 68 25.88 -41.09 2.47
CA ALA A 68 25.52 -40.76 1.10
C ALA A 68 25.05 -41.98 0.27
N ALA A 69 24.15 -41.68 -0.69
CA ALA A 69 23.88 -42.30 -2.00
C ALA A 69 23.68 -43.82 -2.15
N ARG A 70 22.58 -44.21 -2.82
CA ARG A 70 22.64 -44.98 -4.09
C ARG A 70 21.27 -45.09 -4.80
N VAL A 71 21.33 -44.82 -6.10
CA VAL A 71 20.29 -44.91 -7.13
C VAL A 71 19.82 -46.37 -7.32
N ARG A 72 18.52 -46.59 -7.50
CA ARG A 72 17.94 -47.88 -7.96
C ARG A 72 17.20 -47.70 -9.29
N ARG A 73 17.65 -48.40 -10.34
CA ARG A 73 16.93 -48.59 -11.62
C ARG A 73 15.86 -49.70 -11.48
N PRO A 74 14.70 -49.60 -12.15
CA PRO A 74 13.75 -50.71 -12.23
C PRO A 74 14.01 -51.58 -13.49
N ARG A 75 14.03 -52.90 -13.31
CA ARG A 75 13.98 -53.91 -14.38
C ARG A 75 12.58 -54.54 -14.43
N ARG A 76 11.98 -54.47 -15.63
CA ARG A 76 11.21 -55.50 -16.38
C ARG A 76 10.28 -56.46 -15.62
N LEU A 77 9.02 -56.48 -16.05
CA LEU A 77 8.26 -57.71 -16.32
C LEU A 77 7.50 -57.62 -17.67
N ARG A 78 7.62 -58.70 -18.45
CA ARG A 78 6.87 -59.07 -19.69
C ARG A 78 5.41 -59.38 -19.30
N GLY A 79 4.35 -59.38 -20.12
CA GLY A 79 4.16 -59.45 -21.57
C GLY A 79 3.11 -60.55 -21.86
N VAL A 80 1.95 -60.23 -22.45
CA VAL A 80 1.00 -61.19 -23.05
C VAL A 80 0.41 -60.59 -24.34
N ARG A 81 0.31 -61.41 -25.39
CA ARG A 81 -0.12 -61.09 -26.76
C ARG A 81 -1.54 -61.63 -27.06
N GLY A 82 -2.25 -60.98 -27.99
CA GLY A 82 -3.37 -61.56 -28.75
C GLY A 82 -3.93 -60.57 -29.80
N ARG A 83 -3.92 -60.95 -31.09
CA ARG A 83 -4.28 -60.16 -32.30
C ARG A 83 -5.73 -60.42 -32.77
N ARG A 84 -6.43 -59.42 -33.34
CA ARG A 84 -6.88 -59.30 -34.77
C ARG A 84 -7.90 -58.13 -34.99
N PRO A 85 -7.92 -57.47 -36.18
CA PRO A 85 -8.88 -56.42 -36.60
C PRO A 85 -9.83 -56.94 -37.73
N PRO A 86 -10.60 -56.14 -38.54
CA PRO A 86 -11.09 -54.74 -38.49
C PRO A 86 -12.62 -54.55 -38.80
N ALA A 87 -13.16 -53.32 -38.72
CA ALA A 87 -14.23 -52.81 -39.62
C ALA A 87 -14.37 -51.28 -39.54
N ARG A 88 -14.66 -50.61 -40.66
CA ARG A 88 -14.79 -49.14 -40.84
C ARG A 88 -16.26 -48.70 -41.05
N HIS A 89 -16.52 -47.43 -40.71
CA HIS A 89 -17.67 -46.53 -41.03
C HIS A 89 -19.00 -46.77 -40.27
N ALA A 90 -19.87 -45.79 -39.94
CA ALA A 90 -20.03 -44.38 -40.30
C ALA A 90 -20.70 -43.56 -39.15
N ARG A 91 -20.60 -42.23 -39.25
CA ARG A 91 -21.30 -41.10 -38.58
C ARG A 91 -22.52 -41.43 -37.69
N HIS A 92 -22.56 -40.90 -36.46
CA HIS A 92 -23.70 -40.12 -35.90
C HIS A 92 -23.38 -39.49 -34.52
N HIS A 93 -23.91 -38.29 -34.29
CA HIS A 93 -23.81 -37.46 -33.09
C HIS A 93 -24.67 -37.96 -31.91
N ARG A 94 -24.13 -37.93 -30.67
CA ARG A 94 -24.66 -37.21 -29.47
C ARG A 94 -23.94 -37.59 -28.16
N LEU A 95 -23.48 -36.54 -27.45
CA LEU A 95 -23.53 -36.26 -26.00
C LEU A 95 -23.44 -37.43 -24.99
N ARG A 96 -22.26 -37.58 -24.33
CA ARG A 96 -22.00 -37.29 -22.89
C ARG A 96 -20.76 -38.05 -22.36
N HIS A 97 -20.12 -37.42 -21.36
CA HIS A 97 -19.16 -37.94 -20.36
C HIS A 97 -17.75 -38.36 -20.83
N GLU A 98 -16.80 -37.43 -20.70
CA GLU A 98 -15.37 -37.75 -20.57
C GLU A 98 -14.95 -37.72 -19.09
N PRO A 99 -14.22 -38.73 -18.59
CA PRO A 99 -13.51 -38.67 -17.32
C PRO A 99 -12.12 -38.06 -17.52
N HIS A 100 -11.87 -36.91 -16.90
CA HIS A 100 -10.57 -36.23 -16.90
C HIS A 100 -9.59 -36.96 -15.97
N GLN A 101 -8.76 -37.84 -16.52
CA GLN A 101 -7.47 -38.18 -15.89
C GLN A 101 -6.37 -38.12 -16.96
N ARG A 102 -5.78 -36.93 -17.10
CA ARG A 102 -4.44 -36.75 -17.68
C ARG A 102 -3.59 -35.96 -16.66
N PRO A 103 -2.37 -36.40 -16.36
CA PRO A 103 -1.46 -35.63 -15.52
C PRO A 103 -1.07 -34.31 -16.23
N ALA A 104 -0.92 -33.25 -15.44
CA ALA A 104 -0.61 -31.90 -15.91
C ALA A 104 0.69 -31.85 -16.76
N PRO A 105 0.74 -31.04 -17.83
CA PRO A 105 1.96 -30.84 -18.61
C PRO A 105 2.99 -30.05 -17.77
N VAL A 106 4.11 -30.70 -17.47
CA VAL A 106 5.28 -30.08 -16.84
C VAL A 106 6.01 -29.20 -17.86
N VAL A 107 6.12 -27.92 -17.56
CA VAL A 107 6.96 -26.96 -18.29
C VAL A 107 8.44 -27.24 -17.95
N PRO A 108 9.34 -27.39 -18.93
CA PRO A 108 10.77 -27.52 -18.66
C PRO A 108 11.30 -26.24 -17.99
N GLY A 109 11.99 -26.39 -16.85
CA GLY A 109 12.63 -25.27 -16.15
C GLY A 109 13.72 -24.62 -17.01
N VAL A 110 13.67 -23.30 -17.13
CA VAL A 110 14.68 -22.48 -17.82
C VAL A 110 15.99 -22.50 -17.00
N PRO A 111 17.17 -22.63 -17.64
CA PRO A 111 18.45 -22.52 -16.94
C PRO A 111 18.61 -21.12 -16.32
N GLN A 112 19.05 -21.06 -15.05
CA GLN A 112 19.43 -19.80 -14.42
C GLN A 112 20.64 -19.20 -15.16
N GLY A 113 20.44 -18.06 -15.82
CA GLY A 113 21.53 -17.24 -16.34
C GLY A 113 22.39 -16.64 -15.22
N PRO A 114 23.59 -16.13 -15.53
CA PRO A 114 24.51 -15.61 -14.52
C PRO A 114 23.90 -14.48 -13.71
N HIS A 115 24.17 -14.49 -12.40
CA HIS A 115 23.69 -13.53 -11.40
C HIS A 115 23.77 -12.08 -11.91
N ARG A 116 22.60 -11.47 -12.16
CA ARG A 116 22.48 -10.02 -12.26
C ARG A 116 22.65 -9.41 -10.86
N PRO A 117 23.37 -8.30 -10.69
CA PRO A 117 23.45 -7.62 -9.40
C PRO A 117 22.04 -7.21 -8.94
N LEU A 118 21.69 -7.61 -7.71
CA LEU A 118 20.44 -7.25 -7.06
C LEU A 118 20.47 -5.75 -6.77
N ARG A 119 19.59 -4.99 -7.41
CA ARG A 119 19.37 -3.55 -7.15
C ARG A 119 18.98 -3.37 -5.68
N ARG A 120 19.68 -2.49 -4.96
CA ARG A 120 19.44 -2.23 -3.53
C ARG A 120 18.76 -0.86 -3.38
N LEU A 121 17.59 -0.86 -2.76
CA LEU A 121 16.86 0.36 -2.38
C LEU A 121 17.24 0.73 -0.94
N LEU A 122 17.81 1.91 -0.73
CA LEU A 122 18.09 2.44 0.60
C LEU A 122 17.09 3.56 0.91
N ARG A 123 16.16 3.30 1.85
CA ARG A 123 15.20 4.31 2.35
C ARG A 123 15.82 5.04 3.54
N LEU A 124 15.99 6.35 3.44
CA LEU A 124 16.33 7.21 4.58
C LEU A 124 15.03 7.70 5.21
N GLY A 125 14.77 7.30 6.46
CA GLY A 125 13.60 7.76 7.22
C GLY A 125 13.91 7.86 8.72
N ARG A 126 13.34 8.84 9.41
CA ARG A 126 13.48 9.00 10.87
C ARG A 126 12.70 7.90 11.60
N ARG A 127 13.40 7.06 12.37
CA ARG A 127 12.76 6.09 13.29
C ARG A 127 12.46 6.76 14.63
N ARG A 128 11.21 6.70 15.11
CA ARG A 128 10.89 6.86 16.54
C ARG A 128 11.22 5.55 17.26
N GLN A 129 12.04 5.61 18.31
CA GLN A 129 12.35 4.45 19.15
C GLN A 129 11.21 4.17 20.14
N ALA A 130 10.86 2.89 20.29
CA ALA A 130 10.06 2.41 21.41
C ALA A 130 10.89 2.47 22.70
N VAL A 131 10.30 3.05 23.75
CA VAL A 131 10.91 3.18 25.09
C VAL A 131 10.92 1.80 25.78
N PRO A 132 12.07 1.30 26.28
CA PRO A 132 12.10 0.09 27.08
C PRO A 132 12.07 0.43 28.58
N GLY A 133 11.04 -0.06 29.29
CA GLY A 133 11.11 -0.23 30.74
C GLY A 133 12.18 -1.27 31.11
N ARG A 134 12.96 -0.99 32.16
CA ARG A 134 13.88 -1.95 32.81
C ARG A 134 13.49 -2.13 34.27
N PRO A 135 13.83 -3.27 34.88
CA PRO A 135 15.00 -3.26 35.74
C PRO A 135 15.98 -4.43 35.50
N ASP A 136 17.26 -4.08 35.61
CA ASP A 136 18.35 -4.84 36.22
C ASP A 136 19.09 -5.99 35.50
N HIS A 137 20.37 -5.65 35.25
CA HIS A 137 21.61 -6.44 35.28
C HIS A 137 21.74 -7.70 34.41
N LEU A 138 22.52 -7.55 33.32
CA LEU A 138 23.65 -8.42 32.91
C LEU A 138 24.26 -7.89 31.58
N ARG A 139 25.49 -7.34 31.62
CA ARG A 139 26.31 -7.13 30.41
C ARG A 139 27.75 -7.62 30.65
N ARG A 140 28.00 -8.88 30.26
CA ARG A 140 29.20 -9.23 29.48
C ARG A 140 28.73 -9.42 28.03
N HIS A 141 29.55 -8.96 27.09
CA HIS A 141 29.31 -8.82 25.66
C HIS A 141 28.57 -9.98 24.95
N ARG A 142 27.68 -9.62 24.01
CA ARG A 142 27.34 -10.27 22.71
C ARG A 142 26.29 -9.34 22.05
N GLY A 143 26.59 -8.63 20.96
CA GLY A 143 26.65 -9.12 19.59
C GLY A 143 25.26 -9.02 18.95
N VAL A 144 24.97 -7.92 18.22
CA VAL A 144 23.73 -7.81 17.41
C VAL A 144 23.98 -8.50 16.07
N GLN A 145 23.21 -9.55 15.78
CA GLN A 145 23.18 -10.23 14.48
C GLN A 145 22.11 -9.59 13.60
N LEU A 146 22.49 -9.16 12.41
CA LEU A 146 21.56 -8.92 11.30
C LEU A 146 21.43 -10.24 10.54
N ASP A 147 20.21 -10.78 10.51
CA ASP A 147 19.91 -12.06 9.90
C ASP A 147 19.84 -11.89 8.37
N LEU A 148 20.98 -12.07 7.70
CA LEU A 148 21.06 -12.23 6.25
C LEU A 148 21.20 -13.74 5.97
N ARG A 149 20.22 -14.30 5.25
CA ARG A 149 20.25 -15.69 4.79
C ARG A 149 21.51 -15.99 3.95
N PRO A 150 21.96 -17.26 3.91
CA PRO A 150 23.37 -17.60 4.08
C PRO A 150 24.17 -17.52 2.78
N GLY A 151 25.32 -16.83 2.82
CA GLY A 151 26.30 -16.89 1.73
C GLY A 151 27.44 -15.88 1.75
N ALA A 152 27.38 -14.78 2.52
CA ALA A 152 28.42 -13.74 2.49
C ALA A 152 29.06 -13.51 3.87
N ARG A 153 30.39 -13.34 3.86
CA ARG A 153 31.24 -13.10 5.04
C ARG A 153 30.81 -11.81 5.77
N PRO A 154 30.84 -11.78 7.12
CA PRO A 154 30.45 -10.60 7.89
C PRO A 154 31.46 -9.46 7.69
N VAL A 155 30.96 -8.28 7.31
CA VAL A 155 31.72 -7.03 7.30
C VAL A 155 31.41 -6.29 8.60
N LEU A 156 32.44 -6.03 9.42
CA LEU A 156 32.36 -5.26 10.66
C LEU A 156 32.45 -3.77 10.34
N LEU A 157 31.38 -3.01 10.61
CA LEU A 157 31.40 -1.56 10.60
C LEU A 157 31.68 -1.02 12.03
N PRO A 158 32.54 0.00 12.19
CA PRO A 158 32.82 0.61 13.50
C PRO A 158 31.62 1.44 14.02
N PRO A 159 31.44 1.53 15.36
CA PRO A 159 30.24 2.13 15.95
C PRO A 159 30.35 3.66 16.02
N VAL A 160 29.45 4.37 15.34
CA VAL A 160 29.21 5.80 15.60
C VAL A 160 28.19 5.90 16.74
N LEU A 161 28.65 6.42 17.88
CA LEU A 161 27.95 6.48 19.16
C LEU A 161 26.67 7.33 19.14
N LEU A 162 25.67 6.82 19.86
CA LEU A 162 24.44 7.48 20.29
C LEU A 162 24.70 8.55 21.37
N SER A 163 23.96 9.66 21.33
CA SER A 163 23.65 10.49 22.52
C SER A 163 22.13 10.48 22.76
N PRO A 164 21.68 10.48 24.03
CA PRO A 164 20.28 10.28 24.40
C PRO A 164 19.41 11.53 24.19
N ALA A 165 18.13 11.31 23.88
CA ALA A 165 17.10 12.36 23.87
C ALA A 165 16.87 12.92 25.29
N GLY A 166 16.96 14.24 25.44
CA GLY A 166 16.47 14.98 26.61
C GLY A 166 14.98 15.32 26.47
N PRO A 167 14.25 15.52 27.58
CA PRO A 167 12.81 15.78 27.56
C PRO A 167 12.50 17.19 27.05
N GLN A 168 11.40 17.31 26.29
CA GLN A 168 10.80 18.59 25.92
C GLN A 168 10.42 19.37 27.18
N LEU A 169 11.01 20.56 27.33
CA LEU A 169 10.65 21.50 28.38
C LEU A 169 9.37 22.25 27.98
N ARG A 170 8.49 22.31 28.98
CA ARG A 170 7.20 22.97 29.11
C ARG A 170 7.32 24.47 28.80
N GLU A 171 6.35 25.04 28.10
CA GLU A 171 6.20 26.49 27.89
C GLU A 171 6.22 27.24 29.24
N PRO A 172 6.92 28.40 29.35
CA PRO A 172 6.75 29.28 30.49
C PRO A 172 5.62 30.28 30.24
N GLY A 173 4.58 30.17 31.07
CA GLY A 173 3.62 31.24 31.27
C GLY A 173 4.25 32.45 31.95
N ARG A 174 3.72 33.62 31.56
CA ARG A 174 3.71 34.97 32.17
C ARG A 174 4.73 35.33 33.27
N ALA A 175 5.32 36.51 33.05
CA ALA A 175 6.22 37.25 33.92
C ALA A 175 5.66 37.60 35.31
N GLY A 176 6.55 37.59 36.30
CA GLY A 176 6.40 38.27 37.59
C GLY A 176 7.63 38.09 38.48
N GLY A 177 8.31 39.20 38.82
CA GLY A 177 8.97 39.41 40.11
C GLY A 177 10.48 39.11 40.24
N ASP A 178 11.27 40.19 40.16
CA ASP A 178 12.34 40.64 41.06
C ASP A 178 13.54 39.75 41.50
N ASP A 179 14.71 40.35 41.20
CA ASP A 179 15.89 40.64 42.04
C ASP A 179 16.89 39.58 42.53
N LEU A 180 18.13 39.80 42.03
CA LEU A 180 19.41 39.89 42.75
C LEU A 180 19.87 38.71 43.63
N ARG A 181 20.94 38.01 43.20
CA ARG A 181 22.30 38.09 43.79
C ARG A 181 23.27 37.00 43.27
N ALA A 182 24.47 37.50 42.93
CA ALA A 182 25.81 36.99 43.22
C ALA A 182 26.30 35.65 42.64
N GLU A 183 27.40 35.80 41.89
CA GLU A 183 28.42 34.82 41.50
C GLU A 183 28.96 33.97 42.66
N VAL A 184 29.46 32.76 42.37
CA VAL A 184 30.82 32.27 42.73
C VAL A 184 31.09 30.90 42.06
N LEU A 185 32.00 30.94 41.08
CA LEU A 185 33.09 30.03 40.72
C LEU A 185 32.92 28.48 40.76
N ALA A 186 33.05 27.87 39.57
CA ALA A 186 33.83 26.64 39.37
C ALA A 186 34.30 26.43 37.90
N GLY A 187 35.50 26.92 37.59
CA GLY A 187 36.53 26.35 36.68
C GLY A 187 36.19 25.88 35.25
N PRO A 188 36.81 26.46 34.20
CA PRO A 188 36.70 25.96 32.83
C PRO A 188 37.65 24.77 32.61
N ARG A 189 37.11 23.56 32.47
CA ARG A 189 37.86 22.45 31.86
C ARG A 189 37.67 22.50 30.34
N HIS A 190 38.70 23.00 29.67
CA HIS A 190 38.89 22.82 28.23
C HIS A 190 38.73 21.35 27.83
N ARG A 191 37.59 20.99 27.25
CA ARG A 191 37.49 19.84 26.36
C ARG A 191 37.55 20.35 24.93
N ARG A 192 38.71 20.15 24.31
CA ARG A 192 38.87 20.16 22.86
C ARG A 192 37.78 19.28 22.24
N VAL A 193 36.85 19.90 21.54
CA VAL A 193 36.02 19.20 20.56
C VAL A 193 36.95 18.84 19.40
N PRO A 194 37.07 17.56 19.00
CA PRO A 194 37.85 17.22 17.82
C PRO A 194 37.19 17.86 16.60
N ALA A 195 37.96 18.65 15.84
CA ALA A 195 37.59 19.06 14.50
C ALA A 195 37.42 17.81 13.62
N GLY A 196 36.23 17.62 13.03
CA GLY A 196 36.01 16.53 12.07
C GLY A 196 34.65 15.85 12.10
N ARG A 197 33.70 16.25 12.95
CA ARG A 197 32.31 15.77 12.83
C ARG A 197 31.52 16.77 12.00
N GLY A 198 31.33 16.46 10.73
CA GLY A 198 30.40 17.21 9.87
C GLY A 198 29.04 17.28 10.54
N ALA A 199 28.51 18.50 10.65
CA ALA A 199 27.22 18.76 11.26
C ALA A 199 26.15 17.85 10.63
N VAL A 200 25.45 17.10 11.48
CA VAL A 200 24.09 16.63 11.19
C VAL A 200 23.23 17.89 11.11
N PRO A 201 22.23 18.01 10.22
CA PRO A 201 21.42 19.23 10.14
C PRO A 201 20.80 19.52 11.50
N VAL A 202 21.26 20.59 12.13
CA VAL A 202 20.74 21.10 13.40
C VAL A 202 19.62 22.08 13.05
N PRO A 203 18.51 22.13 13.80
CA PRO A 203 17.53 23.21 13.66
C PRO A 203 18.24 24.57 13.76
N GLU A 204 17.90 25.49 12.87
CA GLU A 204 18.45 26.84 12.84
C GLU A 204 17.41 27.83 13.39
N GLU A 205 17.78 28.57 14.43
CA GLU A 205 16.90 29.55 15.06
C GLU A 205 16.45 30.62 14.05
N GLY A 206 15.16 30.96 14.07
CA GLY A 206 14.58 31.92 13.12
C GLY A 206 14.15 31.34 11.77
N THR A 207 14.33 30.03 11.56
CA THR A 207 13.82 29.31 10.38
C THR A 207 12.68 28.35 10.75
N ASN A 208 11.92 27.88 9.76
CA ASN A 208 10.95 26.80 9.95
C ASN A 208 11.63 25.42 10.19
N CYS A 209 12.97 25.36 10.18
CA CYS A 209 13.77 24.15 10.35
C CYS A 209 13.55 23.05 9.29
N GLU A 210 13.05 23.43 8.11
CA GLU A 210 12.80 22.53 6.97
C GLU A 210 13.61 23.00 5.75
N ASN A 211 14.01 22.06 4.87
CA ASN A 211 14.73 22.32 3.62
C ASN A 211 16.00 23.20 3.74
N LEU A 212 16.64 23.23 4.91
CA LEU A 212 17.81 24.08 5.14
C LEU A 212 18.98 23.69 4.22
N PRO A 213 19.77 24.66 3.70
CA PRO A 213 20.92 24.39 2.83
C PRO A 213 21.93 23.39 3.43
N ALA A 214 22.09 23.39 4.76
CA ALA A 214 22.93 22.42 5.46
C ALA A 214 22.45 20.96 5.31
N THR A 215 21.14 20.74 5.18
CA THR A 215 20.53 19.44 4.90
C THR A 215 20.90 18.97 3.50
N HIS A 216 20.72 19.82 2.49
CA HIS A 216 21.10 19.53 1.10
C HIS A 216 22.61 19.25 0.97
N ALA A 217 23.46 20.06 1.62
CA ALA A 217 24.91 19.81 1.67
C ALA A 217 25.26 18.45 2.31
N PHE A 218 24.49 17.99 3.30
CA PHE A 218 24.65 16.66 3.85
C PHE A 218 24.20 15.57 2.86
N LEU A 219 23.06 15.74 2.18
CA LEU A 219 22.58 14.80 1.17
C LEU A 219 23.54 14.64 0.00
N LYS A 220 24.15 15.73 -0.48
CA LYS A 220 25.22 15.69 -1.51
C LYS A 220 26.41 14.84 -1.08
N ARG A 221 26.82 14.94 0.20
CA ARG A 221 27.87 14.07 0.75
C ARG A 221 27.46 12.60 0.78
N VAL A 222 26.22 12.32 1.19
CA VAL A 222 25.69 10.95 1.18
C VAL A 222 25.66 10.38 -0.24
N ARG A 223 25.15 11.15 -1.20
CA ARG A 223 25.13 10.76 -2.61
C ARG A 223 26.52 10.45 -3.14
N LYS A 224 27.48 11.34 -2.92
CA LYS A 224 28.88 11.14 -3.31
C LYS A 224 29.49 9.86 -2.75
N GLU A 225 29.22 9.55 -1.48
CA GLU A 225 29.71 8.32 -0.84
C GLU A 225 29.06 7.06 -1.42
N ILE A 226 27.75 7.11 -1.67
CA ILE A 226 27.01 6.01 -2.29
C ILE A 226 27.52 5.75 -3.70
N ASP A 227 27.70 6.79 -4.51
CA ASP A 227 28.20 6.65 -5.89
C ASP A 227 29.64 6.11 -5.92
N ALA A 228 30.48 6.50 -4.95
CA ALA A 228 31.87 6.05 -4.86
C ALA A 228 32.01 4.58 -4.40
N GLN A 229 31.19 4.14 -3.43
CA GLN A 229 31.34 2.81 -2.81
C GLN A 229 30.35 1.76 -3.30
N TYR A 230 29.18 2.17 -3.79
CA TYR A 230 28.05 1.28 -4.06
C TYR A 230 27.38 1.64 -5.40
N PRO A 231 28.04 1.38 -6.55
CA PRO A 231 27.41 1.57 -7.85
C PRO A 231 26.08 0.79 -7.94
N ASP A 232 25.15 1.30 -8.75
CA ASP A 232 23.78 0.77 -8.91
C ASP A 232 22.88 0.83 -7.66
N THR A 233 23.18 1.72 -6.71
CA THR A 233 22.34 1.98 -5.53
C THR A 233 21.47 3.20 -5.73
N VAL A 234 20.20 3.10 -5.36
CA VAL A 234 19.25 4.22 -5.45
C VAL A 234 18.98 4.83 -4.08
N ILE A 235 18.93 6.16 -4.04
CA ILE A 235 18.52 6.95 -2.88
C ILE A 235 17.16 7.57 -3.19
N LEU A 236 16.16 7.26 -2.36
CA LEU A 236 14.80 7.77 -2.49
C LEU A 236 14.48 8.70 -1.30
N ALA A 237 14.17 9.96 -1.60
CA ALA A 237 13.78 10.98 -0.65
C ALA A 237 12.27 10.92 -0.36
N GLU A 238 11.94 10.94 0.93
CA GLU A 238 10.60 11.18 1.45
C GLU A 238 10.49 12.64 1.89
N ALA A 239 10.29 13.53 0.92
CA ALA A 239 10.09 14.96 1.14
C ALA A 239 8.66 15.33 0.77
N ASN A 240 7.79 15.48 1.78
CA ASN A 240 6.42 15.95 1.59
C ASN A 240 6.39 17.48 1.61
N GLN A 241 6.74 18.11 0.48
CA GLN A 241 6.83 19.57 0.32
C GLN A 241 6.14 20.01 -0.98
N TRP A 242 6.08 21.31 -1.24
CA TRP A 242 5.60 21.84 -2.53
C TRP A 242 6.53 21.40 -3.69
N PRO A 243 6.02 21.29 -4.93
CA PRO A 243 6.82 20.78 -6.06
C PRO A 243 8.17 21.48 -6.24
N GLU A 244 8.20 22.81 -6.06
CA GLU A 244 9.39 23.65 -6.20
C GLU A 244 10.47 23.23 -5.19
N ASP A 245 10.09 23.01 -3.93
CA ASP A 245 11.01 22.62 -2.85
C ASP A 245 11.44 21.14 -2.97
N VAL A 246 10.56 20.25 -3.43
CA VAL A 246 10.90 18.82 -3.57
C VAL A 246 11.97 18.62 -4.64
N VAL A 247 11.97 19.45 -5.67
CA VAL A 247 12.93 19.34 -6.77
C VAL A 247 14.37 19.63 -6.31
N ASP A 248 14.57 20.47 -5.29
CA ASP A 248 15.89 20.73 -4.71
C ASP A 248 16.55 19.46 -4.15
N TYR A 249 15.76 18.46 -3.73
CA TYR A 249 16.29 17.18 -3.25
C TYR A 249 16.92 16.32 -4.36
N PHE A 250 16.77 16.69 -5.63
CA PHE A 250 17.52 16.06 -6.73
C PHE A 250 18.91 16.66 -6.91
N GLY A 251 19.16 17.86 -6.37
CA GLY A 251 20.44 18.56 -6.45
C GLY A 251 20.64 19.32 -7.76
N ASP A 252 21.89 19.47 -8.17
CA ASP A 252 22.29 20.35 -9.27
C ASP A 252 22.04 19.74 -10.67
N TYR A 253 21.28 20.45 -11.50
CA TYR A 253 20.99 20.12 -12.89
C TYR A 253 22.24 19.99 -13.77
N THR A 254 23.26 20.82 -13.55
CA THR A 254 24.47 20.82 -14.39
C THR A 254 25.26 19.52 -14.26
N THR A 255 25.20 18.90 -13.08
CA THR A 255 25.83 17.60 -12.79
C THR A 255 24.94 16.41 -13.15
N GLY A 256 23.68 16.66 -13.55
CA GLY A 256 22.67 15.63 -13.77
C GLY A 256 21.98 15.15 -12.49
N GLY A 257 22.22 15.78 -11.34
CA GLY A 257 21.61 15.52 -10.04
C GLY A 257 22.57 14.88 -9.03
N ASP A 258 23.06 15.67 -8.07
CA ASP A 258 24.08 15.28 -7.08
C ASP A 258 23.52 15.00 -5.66
N GLU A 259 22.21 14.90 -5.51
CA GLU A 259 21.55 14.53 -4.24
C GLU A 259 20.79 13.20 -4.36
N CYS A 260 19.47 13.17 -4.22
CA CYS A 260 18.69 11.95 -4.28
C CYS A 260 18.41 11.56 -5.73
N HIS A 261 18.48 10.26 -6.03
CA HIS A 261 18.12 9.73 -7.34
C HIS A 261 16.62 9.80 -7.59
N MET A 262 15.84 9.63 -6.53
CA MET A 262 14.40 9.66 -6.58
C MET A 262 13.82 10.49 -5.44
N ALA A 263 12.67 11.10 -5.68
CA ALA A 263 11.84 11.70 -4.65
C ALA A 263 10.39 11.29 -4.86
N PHE A 264 9.62 11.17 -3.79
CA PHE A 264 8.19 10.89 -3.89
C PHE A 264 7.45 12.12 -4.43
N HIS A 265 6.56 11.91 -5.41
CA HIS A 265 5.74 12.96 -5.98
C HIS A 265 4.49 13.20 -5.12
N PHE A 266 4.67 13.68 -3.89
CA PHE A 266 3.58 14.00 -2.97
C PHE A 266 2.53 14.98 -3.55
N PRO A 267 2.91 16.03 -4.29
CA PRO A 267 1.94 17.03 -4.75
C PRO A 267 0.84 16.50 -5.67
N VAL A 268 1.14 15.51 -6.52
CA VAL A 268 0.16 14.98 -7.49
C VAL A 268 -0.88 14.07 -6.83
N MET A 269 -0.50 13.37 -5.76
CA MET A 269 -1.33 12.33 -5.16
C MET A 269 -2.70 12.85 -4.68
N PRO A 270 -2.81 13.92 -3.86
CA PRO A 270 -4.12 14.45 -3.44
C PRO A 270 -4.93 15.00 -4.62
N ARG A 271 -4.26 15.54 -5.63
CA ARG A 271 -4.90 16.17 -6.80
C ARG A 271 -5.58 15.13 -7.69
N ILE A 272 -5.05 13.89 -7.77
CA ILE A 272 -5.74 12.78 -8.44
C ILE A 272 -7.07 12.47 -7.74
N PHE A 273 -7.08 12.39 -6.41
CA PHE A 273 -8.32 12.16 -5.64
C PHE A 273 -9.32 13.31 -5.82
N MET A 274 -8.86 14.55 -5.83
CA MET A 274 -9.72 15.70 -6.08
C MET A 274 -10.27 15.71 -7.51
N ALA A 275 -9.43 15.40 -8.51
CA ALA A 275 -9.82 15.44 -9.92
C ALA A 275 -10.93 14.46 -10.24
N VAL A 276 -10.89 13.25 -9.67
CA VAL A 276 -11.96 12.26 -9.87
C VAL A 276 -13.25 12.69 -9.17
N ARG A 277 -13.20 13.21 -7.94
CA ARG A 277 -14.44 13.66 -7.25
C ARG A 277 -15.04 14.93 -7.84
N ARG A 278 -14.22 15.84 -8.37
CA ARG A 278 -14.65 17.04 -9.10
C ARG A 278 -15.03 16.76 -10.55
N GLU A 279 -14.81 15.53 -11.03
CA GLU A 279 -14.95 15.15 -12.45
C GLU A 279 -14.25 16.14 -13.39
N SER A 280 -13.04 16.54 -13.02
CA SER A 280 -12.30 17.61 -13.68
C SER A 280 -10.80 17.36 -13.69
N ARG A 281 -10.15 17.50 -14.84
CA ARG A 281 -8.70 17.29 -15.01
C ARG A 281 -7.83 18.37 -14.39
N TYR A 282 -8.37 19.58 -14.20
CA TYR A 282 -7.58 20.77 -13.84
C TYR A 282 -6.68 20.58 -12.62
N PRO A 283 -7.11 19.94 -11.49
CA PRO A 283 -6.22 19.74 -10.34
C PRO A 283 -4.96 18.95 -10.69
N VAL A 284 -5.05 17.96 -11.59
CA VAL A 284 -3.91 17.14 -12.03
C VAL A 284 -3.08 17.89 -13.07
N SER A 285 -3.73 18.51 -14.06
CA SER A 285 -3.05 19.29 -15.11
C SER A 285 -2.23 20.44 -14.52
N GLU A 286 -2.82 21.21 -13.60
CA GLU A 286 -2.16 22.37 -12.99
C GLU A 286 -0.96 21.97 -12.15
N ILE A 287 -1.06 20.92 -11.33
CA ILE A 287 0.06 20.52 -10.47
C ILE A 287 1.21 19.91 -11.29
N LEU A 288 0.90 19.16 -12.34
CA LEU A 288 1.92 18.64 -13.25
C LEU A 288 2.59 19.76 -14.04
N ALA A 289 1.84 20.76 -14.49
CA ALA A 289 2.39 21.93 -15.19
C ALA A 289 3.26 22.81 -14.27
N LYS A 290 2.92 22.90 -12.97
CA LYS A 290 3.71 23.61 -11.95
C LYS A 290 4.93 22.82 -11.47
N THR A 291 4.99 21.51 -11.72
CA THR A 291 6.11 20.69 -11.26
C THR A 291 7.33 20.96 -12.16
N PRO A 292 8.43 21.50 -11.61
CA PRO A 292 9.62 21.79 -12.42
C PRO A 292 10.21 20.54 -13.07
N ALA A 293 10.97 20.74 -14.15
CA ALA A 293 11.78 19.68 -14.73
C ALA A 293 12.78 19.16 -13.69
N ILE A 294 13.14 17.88 -13.75
CA ILE A 294 14.12 17.25 -12.85
C ILE A 294 15.44 16.98 -13.59
N PRO A 295 16.57 16.84 -12.87
CA PRO A 295 17.84 16.45 -13.48
C PRO A 295 17.76 15.11 -14.23
N SER A 296 18.58 14.95 -15.27
CA SER A 296 18.48 13.83 -16.23
C SER A 296 18.74 12.45 -15.65
N SER A 297 19.47 12.33 -14.53
CA SER A 297 19.70 11.05 -13.84
C SER A 297 18.66 10.72 -12.76
N CYS A 298 17.67 11.59 -12.57
CA CYS A 298 16.70 11.51 -11.50
C CYS A 298 15.33 11.03 -11.97
N GLN A 299 14.49 10.59 -11.03
CA GLN A 299 13.17 10.05 -11.35
C GLN A 299 12.17 10.25 -10.22
N TRP A 300 10.91 10.54 -10.57
CA TRP A 300 9.82 10.61 -9.60
C TRP A 300 9.39 9.22 -9.09
N GLY A 301 9.07 9.13 -7.80
CA GLY A 301 8.34 8.02 -7.20
C GLY A 301 6.86 8.37 -7.07
N ILE A 302 6.02 7.78 -7.92
CA ILE A 302 4.57 8.04 -7.93
C ILE A 302 3.83 6.95 -7.14
N PHE A 303 2.83 7.34 -6.35
CA PHE A 303 2.06 6.43 -5.49
C PHE A 303 0.66 6.99 -5.25
N LEU A 304 -0.30 6.11 -4.94
CA LEU A 304 -1.67 6.50 -4.59
C LEU A 304 -1.89 6.53 -3.08
N ARG A 305 -1.38 5.50 -2.39
CA ARG A 305 -1.43 5.34 -0.93
C ARG A 305 -0.13 4.72 -0.44
N ASN A 306 0.10 4.82 0.86
CA ASN A 306 1.26 4.25 1.54
C ASN A 306 0.86 3.78 2.94
N HIS A 307 1.87 3.44 3.76
CA HIS A 307 1.71 3.03 5.15
C HIS A 307 1.29 4.15 6.12
N ASP A 308 1.18 5.39 5.66
CA ASP A 308 0.76 6.54 6.45
C ASP A 308 -0.63 6.99 6.02
N GLU A 309 -1.14 8.03 6.66
CA GLU A 309 -2.33 8.75 6.21
C GLU A 309 -2.12 9.36 4.82
N LEU A 310 -3.23 9.59 4.12
CA LEU A 310 -3.23 10.47 2.97
C LEU A 310 -2.96 11.88 3.51
N THR A 311 -1.70 12.30 3.46
CA THR A 311 -1.27 13.60 3.96
C THR A 311 -1.92 14.72 3.14
N LEU A 312 -2.45 15.71 3.87
CA LEU A 312 -3.03 16.94 3.33
C LEU A 312 -2.30 18.16 3.92
N GLU A 313 -1.01 18.01 4.20
CA GLU A 313 -0.16 19.10 4.68
C GLU A 313 0.11 20.11 3.56
N MET A 314 0.47 19.62 2.36
CA MET A 314 0.87 20.42 1.19
C MET A 314 -0.30 20.65 0.21
N VAL A 315 -1.43 21.08 0.76
CA VAL A 315 -2.63 21.53 0.03
C VAL A 315 -3.14 22.82 0.67
N THR A 316 -3.93 23.61 -0.06
CA THR A 316 -4.55 24.80 0.52
C THR A 316 -5.61 24.40 1.56
N ASP A 317 -5.98 25.33 2.44
CA ASP A 317 -6.99 25.07 3.47
C ASP A 317 -8.35 24.67 2.86
N GLU A 318 -8.75 25.32 1.76
CA GLU A 318 -9.97 24.99 1.02
C GLU A 318 -9.91 23.58 0.39
N GLU A 319 -8.76 23.21 -0.19
CA GLU A 319 -8.56 21.87 -0.74
C GLU A 319 -8.61 20.81 0.37
N ARG A 320 -8.04 21.11 1.54
CA ARG A 320 -8.06 20.23 2.71
C ARG A 320 -9.47 19.99 3.23
N ASP A 321 -10.24 21.05 3.41
CA ASP A 321 -11.63 20.97 3.87
C ASP A 321 -12.49 20.20 2.88
N TYR A 322 -12.30 20.42 1.57
CA TYR A 322 -12.94 19.65 0.52
C TYR A 322 -12.60 18.15 0.62
N MET A 323 -11.31 17.82 0.75
CA MET A 323 -10.85 16.44 0.88
C MET A 323 -11.43 15.75 2.12
N TRP A 324 -11.51 16.46 3.26
CA TRP A 324 -12.15 15.92 4.46
C TRP A 324 -13.65 15.70 4.30
N ALA A 325 -14.37 16.63 3.66
CA ALA A 325 -15.79 16.50 3.43
C ALA A 325 -16.13 15.29 2.53
N GLU A 326 -15.34 15.08 1.48
CA GLU A 326 -15.59 14.01 0.51
C GLU A 326 -15.12 12.63 1.00
N TYR A 327 -13.90 12.55 1.55
CA TYR A 327 -13.24 11.27 1.81
C TYR A 327 -13.17 10.86 3.30
N ALA A 328 -13.42 11.79 4.23
CA ALA A 328 -13.35 11.56 5.68
C ALA A 328 -14.66 11.95 6.39
N LYS A 329 -15.74 11.26 6.01
CA LYS A 329 -17.11 11.46 6.53
C LYS A 329 -17.24 11.13 8.02
N ASP A 330 -16.53 10.10 8.50
CA ASP A 330 -16.41 9.84 9.94
C ASP A 330 -15.16 10.56 10.48
N PRO A 331 -15.26 11.35 11.57
CA PRO A 331 -14.11 12.01 12.19
C PRO A 331 -12.94 11.08 12.51
N ARG A 332 -13.20 9.79 12.82
CA ARG A 332 -12.16 8.78 13.07
C ARG A 332 -11.33 8.45 11.83
N MET A 333 -11.82 8.73 10.63
CA MET A 333 -11.04 8.54 9.40
C MET A 333 -9.91 9.55 9.29
N ARG A 334 -9.93 10.63 10.08
CA ARG A 334 -8.88 11.65 10.12
C ARG A 334 -7.77 11.22 11.09
N ALA A 335 -6.53 11.52 10.72
CA ALA A 335 -5.37 11.40 11.59
C ALA A 335 -4.39 12.53 11.26
N ASN A 336 -3.92 13.24 12.28
CA ASN A 336 -3.18 14.48 12.10
C ASN A 336 -3.92 15.43 11.14
N ILE A 337 -3.26 15.86 10.07
CA ILE A 337 -3.82 16.72 9.03
C ILE A 337 -4.41 15.88 7.85
N GLY A 338 -4.24 14.56 7.85
CA GLY A 338 -4.60 13.68 6.73
C GLY A 338 -5.76 12.70 6.96
N ILE A 339 -5.90 11.76 6.03
CA ILE A 339 -6.96 10.73 5.99
C ILE A 339 -6.34 9.32 6.07
N ARG A 340 -6.57 8.60 7.18
CA ARG A 340 -5.97 7.28 7.45
C ARG A 340 -6.80 6.12 6.88
N ARG A 341 -7.05 6.14 5.57
CA ARG A 341 -7.81 5.11 4.86
C ARG A 341 -7.02 4.47 3.72
N ARG A 342 -7.38 3.24 3.35
CA ARG A 342 -6.82 2.52 2.21
C ARG A 342 -7.46 2.96 0.88
N LEU A 343 -6.86 2.57 -0.24
CA LEU A 343 -7.31 2.96 -1.57
C LEU A 343 -8.74 2.48 -1.87
N ALA A 344 -9.02 1.18 -1.77
CA ALA A 344 -10.34 0.65 -2.08
C ALA A 344 -11.44 1.27 -1.20
N PRO A 345 -11.26 1.43 0.13
CA PRO A 345 -12.24 2.12 0.96
C PRO A 345 -12.41 3.62 0.66
N LEU A 346 -11.37 4.35 0.24
CA LEU A 346 -11.47 5.76 -0.20
C LEU A 346 -12.31 5.91 -1.46
N LEU A 347 -12.30 4.89 -2.33
CA LEU A 347 -13.02 4.84 -3.60
C LEU A 347 -14.34 4.09 -3.49
N ASP A 348 -14.88 3.92 -2.29
CA ASP A 348 -16.15 3.23 -2.01
C ASP A 348 -16.21 1.79 -2.58
N ASN A 349 -15.06 1.15 -2.72
CA ASN A 349 -14.86 -0.15 -3.38
C ASN A 349 -15.33 -0.19 -4.85
N ASP A 350 -15.44 0.96 -5.51
CA ASP A 350 -15.76 1.04 -6.94
C ASP A 350 -14.57 0.55 -7.76
N ARG A 351 -14.77 -0.60 -8.40
CA ARG A 351 -13.75 -1.23 -9.22
C ARG A 351 -13.26 -0.34 -10.36
N ASN A 352 -14.16 0.38 -11.03
CA ASN A 352 -13.79 1.20 -12.18
C ASN A 352 -12.91 2.37 -11.73
N GLN A 353 -13.18 2.94 -10.55
CA GLN A 353 -12.30 3.96 -9.97
C GLN A 353 -10.94 3.39 -9.57
N ILE A 354 -10.91 2.22 -8.91
CA ILE A 354 -9.63 1.60 -8.55
C ILE A 354 -8.77 1.34 -9.80
N GLU A 355 -9.39 0.87 -10.88
CA GLU A 355 -8.72 0.68 -12.17
C GLU A 355 -8.24 2.00 -12.77
N LEU A 356 -9.08 3.03 -12.81
CA LEU A 356 -8.73 4.38 -13.30
C LEU A 356 -7.54 4.97 -12.54
N PHE A 357 -7.57 4.94 -11.21
CA PHE A 357 -6.49 5.44 -10.37
C PHE A 357 -5.19 4.66 -10.60
N THR A 358 -5.29 3.33 -10.71
CA THR A 358 -4.13 2.47 -10.98
C THR A 358 -3.59 2.71 -12.40
N ALA A 359 -4.44 2.96 -13.39
CA ALA A 359 -4.02 3.34 -14.72
C ALA A 359 -3.29 4.69 -14.72
N LEU A 360 -3.81 5.72 -14.04
CA LEU A 360 -3.09 6.98 -13.87
C LEU A 360 -1.74 6.78 -13.20
N LEU A 361 -1.68 6.02 -12.11
CA LEU A 361 -0.44 5.68 -11.41
C LEU A 361 0.59 5.03 -12.35
N LEU A 362 0.15 4.14 -13.23
CA LEU A 362 1.06 3.41 -14.11
C LEU A 362 1.46 4.21 -15.36
N SER A 363 0.68 5.23 -15.74
CA SER A 363 0.88 6.01 -16.97
C SER A 363 1.47 7.41 -16.77
N LEU A 364 1.44 7.97 -15.55
CA LEU A 364 2.10 9.23 -15.22
C LEU A 364 3.65 9.11 -15.24
N PRO A 365 4.38 10.22 -15.43
CA PRO A 365 5.84 10.21 -15.44
C PRO A 365 6.39 9.82 -14.06
N GLY A 366 7.24 8.79 -14.02
CA GLY A 366 7.85 8.29 -12.80
C GLY A 366 7.85 6.77 -12.68
N SER A 367 8.34 6.30 -11.54
CA SER A 367 8.32 4.89 -11.14
C SER A 367 7.20 4.65 -10.14
N PRO A 368 6.21 3.80 -10.46
CA PRO A 368 5.05 3.57 -9.61
C PRO A 368 5.37 2.67 -8.42
N ILE A 369 4.79 3.02 -7.27
CA ILE A 369 4.91 2.29 -6.02
C ILE A 369 3.50 1.86 -5.60
N LEU A 370 3.31 0.53 -5.54
CA LEU A 370 2.07 -0.09 -5.05
C LEU A 370 2.20 -0.39 -3.57
N TYR A 371 1.17 -0.07 -2.80
CA TYR A 371 1.09 -0.43 -1.40
C TYR A 371 0.49 -1.84 -1.26
N TYR A 372 1.11 -2.68 -0.44
CA TYR A 372 0.76 -4.10 -0.37
C TYR A 372 -0.73 -4.29 -0.05
N GLY A 373 -1.40 -5.17 -0.76
CA GLY A 373 -2.82 -5.47 -0.58
C GLY A 373 -3.75 -4.58 -1.39
N ASP A 374 -3.31 -3.44 -1.92
CA ASP A 374 -4.15 -2.62 -2.80
C ASP A 374 -4.42 -3.35 -4.12
N GLU A 375 -3.52 -4.24 -4.56
CA GLU A 375 -3.69 -5.10 -5.74
C GLU A 375 -4.81 -6.16 -5.61
N ILE A 376 -5.26 -6.44 -4.39
CA ILE A 376 -6.45 -7.27 -4.12
C ILE A 376 -7.62 -6.44 -3.58
N GLY A 377 -7.45 -5.13 -3.37
CA GLY A 377 -8.49 -4.26 -2.83
C GLY A 377 -8.69 -4.42 -1.33
N MET A 378 -7.61 -4.60 -0.56
CA MET A 378 -7.68 -4.65 0.91
C MET A 378 -8.35 -3.40 1.50
N GLY A 379 -9.11 -3.62 2.57
CA GLY A 379 -9.77 -2.57 3.33
C GLY A 379 -8.86 -1.93 4.39
N ASP A 380 -9.48 -1.13 5.26
CA ASP A 380 -8.85 -0.56 6.44
C ASP A 380 -9.63 -0.90 7.71
N ASN A 381 -9.02 -0.65 8.87
CA ASN A 381 -9.70 -0.72 10.16
C ASN A 381 -9.48 0.57 10.95
N ILE A 382 -10.38 1.54 10.77
CA ILE A 382 -10.31 2.89 11.38
C ILE A 382 -10.39 2.89 12.93
N TRP A 383 -10.72 1.76 13.54
CA TRP A 383 -10.78 1.59 15.00
C TRP A 383 -9.40 1.33 15.61
N LEU A 384 -8.41 0.97 14.79
CA LEU A 384 -7.02 0.85 15.22
C LEU A 384 -6.43 2.26 15.45
N GLY A 385 -5.49 2.34 16.40
CA GLY A 385 -4.84 3.60 16.75
C GLY A 385 -3.89 4.11 15.66
N ASP A 386 -3.65 5.42 15.63
CA ASP A 386 -2.72 6.07 14.69
C ASP A 386 -2.98 5.61 13.24
N ARG A 387 -1.92 5.23 12.51
CA ARG A 387 -1.92 4.79 11.11
C ARG A 387 -2.00 3.27 10.97
N ASP A 388 -2.21 2.54 12.08
CA ASP A 388 -2.33 1.08 12.02
C ASP A 388 -3.60 0.62 11.29
N ALA A 389 -4.56 1.54 11.08
CA ALA A 389 -5.75 1.31 10.26
C ALA A 389 -5.44 0.77 8.86
N VAL A 390 -4.30 1.14 8.26
CA VAL A 390 -3.88 0.70 6.92
C VAL A 390 -2.77 -0.35 6.94
N ARG A 391 -2.38 -0.85 8.13
CA ARG A 391 -1.21 -1.74 8.33
C ARG A 391 -1.59 -3.16 8.75
N THR A 392 -2.85 -3.53 8.58
CA THR A 392 -3.38 -4.86 8.91
C THR A 392 -2.67 -5.97 8.12
N PRO A 393 -2.60 -7.20 8.66
CA PRO A 393 -1.94 -8.31 7.99
C PRO A 393 -2.45 -8.57 6.56
N MET A 394 -1.54 -8.93 5.65
CA MET A 394 -1.88 -9.29 4.26
C MET A 394 -2.85 -10.48 4.21
N GLN A 395 -3.82 -10.43 3.30
CA GLN A 395 -4.90 -11.43 3.18
C GLN A 395 -4.57 -12.48 2.11
N TRP A 396 -3.90 -13.55 2.49
CA TRP A 396 -3.44 -14.60 1.57
C TRP A 396 -4.52 -15.60 1.20
N THR A 397 -5.24 -16.12 2.19
CA THR A 397 -6.23 -17.21 2.05
C THR A 397 -7.47 -16.91 2.89
N PRO A 398 -8.62 -17.57 2.65
CA PRO A 398 -9.80 -17.45 3.51
C PRO A 398 -9.65 -18.19 4.86
N ASP A 399 -8.54 -18.90 5.07
CA ASP A 399 -8.26 -19.64 6.32
C ASP A 399 -7.88 -18.70 7.49
N ARG A 400 -7.68 -19.30 8.66
CA ARG A 400 -7.28 -18.66 9.92
C ARG A 400 -6.23 -17.57 9.72
N ASN A 401 -6.46 -16.41 10.34
CA ASN A 401 -5.60 -15.23 10.26
C ASN A 401 -5.30 -14.81 8.82
N ALA A 402 -6.24 -15.02 7.89
CA ALA A 402 -6.09 -14.75 6.47
C ALA A 402 -4.89 -15.49 5.82
N GLY A 403 -4.45 -16.61 6.39
CA GLY A 403 -3.22 -17.32 5.97
C GLY A 403 -1.91 -16.58 6.30
N PHE A 404 -1.96 -15.45 7.02
CA PHE A 404 -0.78 -14.67 7.38
C PHE A 404 0.10 -15.35 8.44
N SER A 405 -0.52 -16.05 9.38
CA SER A 405 0.19 -16.72 10.49
C SER A 405 -0.65 -17.87 11.05
N SER A 406 0.00 -18.92 11.52
CA SER A 406 -0.65 -20.02 12.26
C SER A 406 -0.80 -19.75 13.77
N SER A 407 -0.36 -18.58 14.25
CA SER A 407 -0.42 -18.20 15.68
C SER A 407 -1.86 -18.08 16.20
N ASP A 408 -2.00 -18.05 17.52
CA ASP A 408 -3.25 -17.60 18.15
C ASP A 408 -3.66 -16.21 17.61
N PRO A 409 -4.92 -16.01 17.19
CA PRO A 409 -5.37 -14.71 16.66
C PRO A 409 -5.12 -13.54 17.61
N GLY A 410 -5.24 -13.76 18.93
CA GLY A 410 -4.96 -12.75 19.95
C GLY A 410 -3.47 -12.41 20.11
N ARG A 411 -2.58 -13.18 19.47
CA ARG A 411 -1.13 -12.94 19.46
C ARG A 411 -0.64 -12.29 18.17
N LEU A 412 -1.52 -11.98 17.22
CA LEU A 412 -1.15 -11.21 16.04
C LEU A 412 -0.74 -9.80 16.43
N PHE A 413 0.20 -9.21 15.69
CA PHE A 413 0.66 -7.85 15.93
C PHE A 413 -0.47 -6.83 15.72
N LEU A 414 -1.34 -7.07 14.73
CA LEU A 414 -2.58 -6.36 14.46
C LEU A 414 -3.64 -7.38 14.00
N PRO A 415 -4.93 -7.12 14.25
CA PRO A 415 -5.99 -8.00 13.79
C PRO A 415 -6.12 -7.97 12.25
N THR A 416 -6.54 -9.09 11.68
CA THR A 416 -6.99 -9.15 10.28
C THR A 416 -8.29 -8.39 10.09
N ILE A 417 -8.57 -7.94 8.87
CA ILE A 417 -9.86 -7.32 8.55
C ILE A 417 -10.91 -8.41 8.42
N MET A 418 -12.06 -8.21 9.08
CA MET A 418 -13.15 -9.21 9.15
C MET A 418 -14.50 -8.60 8.79
N ASP A 419 -14.54 -7.38 8.26
CA ASP A 419 -15.81 -6.79 7.85
C ASP A 419 -16.37 -7.53 6.62
N PRO A 420 -17.69 -7.43 6.36
CA PRO A 420 -18.32 -8.17 5.27
C PRO A 420 -17.85 -7.80 3.86
N VAL A 421 -17.28 -6.61 3.67
CA VAL A 421 -16.90 -6.07 2.36
C VAL A 421 -15.43 -6.34 2.06
N TYR A 422 -14.54 -6.09 3.01
CA TYR A 422 -13.08 -6.21 2.82
C TYR A 422 -12.44 -7.36 3.59
N GLY A 423 -13.22 -8.12 4.36
CA GLY A 423 -12.74 -9.22 5.17
C GLY A 423 -12.03 -10.30 4.33
N TYR A 424 -11.03 -10.94 4.93
CA TYR A 424 -10.18 -11.92 4.22
C TYR A 424 -10.93 -13.14 3.66
N GLN A 425 -12.14 -13.42 4.14
CA GLN A 425 -13.00 -14.47 3.58
C GLN A 425 -13.46 -14.16 2.15
N VAL A 426 -13.63 -12.87 1.82
CA VAL A 426 -14.01 -12.39 0.48
C VAL A 426 -12.78 -11.94 -0.29
N THR A 427 -11.95 -11.10 0.35
CA THR A 427 -10.81 -10.46 -0.28
C THR A 427 -9.52 -11.15 0.11
N ASN A 428 -9.04 -12.10 -0.70
CA ASN A 428 -7.75 -12.74 -0.49
C ASN A 428 -7.04 -13.11 -1.79
N VAL A 429 -5.73 -13.36 -1.69
CA VAL A 429 -4.88 -13.69 -2.85
C VAL A 429 -5.30 -15.00 -3.49
N GLU A 430 -5.62 -16.05 -2.74
CA GLU A 430 -6.02 -17.36 -3.27
C GLU A 430 -7.29 -17.27 -4.14
N ALA A 431 -8.32 -16.60 -3.63
CA ALA A 431 -9.56 -16.34 -4.37
C ALA A 431 -9.29 -15.46 -5.60
N SER A 432 -8.48 -14.41 -5.45
CA SER A 432 -8.12 -13.53 -6.56
C SER A 432 -7.30 -14.25 -7.65
N MET A 433 -6.40 -15.15 -7.27
CA MET A 433 -5.62 -15.96 -8.21
C MET A 433 -6.50 -16.94 -9.00
N SER A 434 -7.58 -17.42 -8.40
CA SER A 434 -8.50 -18.39 -9.02
C SER A 434 -9.45 -17.75 -10.04
N SER A 435 -9.75 -16.45 -9.91
CA SER A 435 -10.64 -15.72 -10.81
C SER A 435 -9.87 -14.91 -11.85
N PRO A 436 -9.90 -15.23 -13.16
CA PRO A 436 -9.14 -14.53 -14.20
C PRO A 436 -9.48 -13.03 -14.34
N SER A 437 -10.67 -12.60 -13.91
CA SER A 437 -11.12 -11.20 -13.94
C SER A 437 -10.84 -10.44 -12.63
N SER A 438 -10.07 -11.02 -11.70
CA SER A 438 -9.77 -10.39 -10.41
C SER A 438 -8.94 -9.11 -10.53
N LEU A 439 -8.90 -8.31 -9.44
CA LEU A 439 -8.04 -7.11 -9.37
C LEU A 439 -6.58 -7.46 -9.50
N LEU A 440 -6.19 -8.59 -8.93
CA LEU A 440 -4.82 -9.06 -8.94
C LEU A 440 -4.34 -9.38 -10.37
N HIS A 441 -5.13 -10.14 -11.13
CA HIS A 441 -4.79 -10.48 -12.52
C HIS A 441 -4.82 -9.25 -13.42
N TRP A 442 -5.81 -8.38 -13.24
CA TRP A 442 -5.87 -7.12 -13.97
C TRP A 442 -4.64 -6.23 -13.68
N THR A 443 -4.30 -6.01 -12.41
CA THR A 443 -3.13 -5.21 -11.98
C THR A 443 -1.84 -5.81 -12.53
N ARG A 444 -1.71 -7.14 -12.48
CA ARG A 444 -0.56 -7.85 -13.05
C ARG A 444 -0.44 -7.60 -14.56
N ARG A 445 -1.54 -7.74 -15.31
CA ARG A 445 -1.58 -7.48 -16.75
C ARG A 445 -1.21 -6.03 -17.06
N MET A 446 -1.69 -5.07 -16.28
CA MET A 446 -1.33 -3.66 -16.42
C MET A 446 0.16 -3.41 -16.24
N ILE A 447 0.78 -4.05 -15.24
CA ILE A 447 2.23 -3.97 -15.02
C ILE A 447 2.99 -4.61 -16.19
N GLU A 448 2.51 -5.74 -16.72
CA GLU A 448 3.11 -6.41 -17.88
C GLU A 448 3.06 -5.52 -19.14
N ILE A 449 1.90 -4.91 -19.43
CA ILE A 449 1.75 -3.93 -20.53
C ILE A 449 2.72 -2.77 -20.31
N ARG A 450 2.77 -2.20 -19.10
CA ARG A 450 3.69 -1.09 -18.78
C ARG A 450 5.15 -1.47 -19.03
N LYS A 451 5.57 -2.69 -18.68
CA LYS A 451 6.96 -3.15 -18.90
C LYS A 451 7.33 -3.30 -20.37
N GLN A 452 6.34 -3.51 -21.24
CA GLN A 452 6.53 -3.62 -22.69
C GLN A 452 6.56 -2.25 -23.40
N ASN A 453 6.32 -1.17 -22.67
CA ASN A 453 6.25 0.21 -23.18
C ASN A 453 7.15 1.11 -22.33
N LEU A 454 8.39 1.33 -22.77
CA LEU A 454 9.38 2.11 -22.01
C LEU A 454 8.96 3.58 -21.87
N ALA A 455 8.10 4.07 -22.77
CA ALA A 455 7.54 5.42 -22.72
C ALA A 455 6.89 5.77 -21.37
N PHE A 456 6.29 4.80 -20.67
CA PHE A 456 5.70 5.07 -19.34
C PHE A 456 6.73 5.40 -18.26
N GLY A 457 7.92 4.78 -18.32
CA GLY A 457 8.97 4.99 -17.32
C GLY A 457 9.92 6.12 -17.65
N LEU A 458 10.37 6.18 -18.91
CA LEU A 458 11.44 7.07 -19.35
C LEU A 458 10.97 8.16 -20.31
N GLY A 459 9.74 8.06 -20.82
CA GLY A 459 9.24 8.98 -21.82
C GLY A 459 8.86 10.34 -21.25
N SER A 460 8.94 11.34 -22.12
CA SER A 460 8.44 12.68 -21.86
C SER A 460 6.94 12.65 -21.55
N TYR A 461 6.43 13.73 -20.95
CA TYR A 461 5.00 13.92 -20.71
C TYR A 461 4.56 15.16 -21.48
N ARG A 462 3.56 15.01 -22.34
CA ARG A 462 2.92 16.13 -23.03
C ARG A 462 1.42 16.00 -22.91
N GLU A 463 0.81 16.86 -22.11
CA GLU A 463 -0.65 16.95 -22.04
C GLU A 463 -1.23 17.44 -23.37
N LEU A 464 -2.34 16.82 -23.79
CA LEU A 464 -3.08 17.23 -24.96
C LEU A 464 -4.28 18.09 -24.54
N PRO A 465 -4.57 19.18 -25.24
CA PRO A 465 -5.79 19.92 -25.01
C PRO A 465 -6.99 19.03 -25.31
N SER A 466 -7.88 18.89 -24.34
CA SER A 466 -9.16 18.20 -24.44
C SER A 466 -10.26 19.24 -24.33
N SER A 467 -11.26 19.18 -25.22
CA SER A 467 -12.47 20.01 -25.16
C SER A 467 -13.31 19.72 -23.92
N ASN A 468 -13.21 18.50 -23.38
CA ASN A 468 -13.95 18.06 -22.21
C ASN A 468 -13.08 18.14 -20.93
N PRO A 469 -13.46 18.96 -19.93
CA PRO A 469 -12.71 19.07 -18.68
C PRO A 469 -12.73 17.79 -17.85
N ALA A 470 -13.69 16.88 -18.05
CA ALA A 470 -13.73 15.61 -17.34
C ALA A 470 -12.73 14.57 -17.88
N VAL A 471 -12.12 14.82 -19.04
CA VAL A 471 -11.20 13.88 -19.69
C VAL A 471 -9.81 14.47 -19.76
N ILE A 472 -8.84 13.78 -19.15
CA ILE A 472 -7.42 14.08 -19.30
C ILE A 472 -6.81 13.20 -20.40
N ALA A 473 -6.08 13.82 -21.32
CA ALA A 473 -5.36 13.14 -22.37
C ALA A 473 -3.91 13.61 -22.42
N PHE A 474 -2.96 12.69 -22.57
CA PHE A 474 -1.54 13.02 -22.66
C PHE A 474 -0.77 11.98 -23.45
N LEU A 475 0.35 12.40 -24.00
CA LEU A 475 1.31 11.57 -24.71
C LEU A 475 2.52 11.27 -23.84
N ARG A 476 2.98 10.02 -23.93
CA ARG A 476 4.27 9.56 -23.44
C ARG A 476 5.13 9.19 -24.64
N GLU A 477 6.29 9.81 -24.77
CA GLU A 477 7.19 9.60 -25.91
C GLU A 477 8.59 9.24 -25.43
N TYR A 478 9.09 8.10 -25.87
CA TYR A 478 10.46 7.67 -25.65
C TYR A 478 10.96 6.94 -26.89
N GLU A 479 11.95 7.52 -27.58
CA GLU A 479 12.47 7.00 -28.84
C GLU A 479 11.32 6.74 -29.84
N ASP A 480 11.15 5.50 -30.31
CA ASP A 480 10.07 5.11 -31.23
C ASP A 480 8.76 4.73 -30.52
N ASP A 481 8.74 4.64 -29.18
CA ASP A 481 7.56 4.27 -28.39
C ASP A 481 6.73 5.52 -28.07
N LEU A 482 5.63 5.69 -28.80
CA LEU A 482 4.69 6.79 -28.66
C LEU A 482 3.34 6.27 -28.16
N VAL A 483 3.01 6.61 -26.92
CA VAL A 483 1.81 6.14 -26.23
C VAL A 483 0.88 7.29 -25.90
N LEU A 484 -0.36 7.23 -26.42
CA LEU A 484 -1.47 8.12 -26.08
C LEU A 484 -2.27 7.52 -24.92
N CYS A 485 -2.39 8.27 -23.83
CA CYS A 485 -3.20 7.91 -22.67
C CYS A 485 -4.39 8.85 -22.56
N VAL A 486 -5.58 8.31 -22.38
CA VAL A 486 -6.83 9.07 -22.24
C VAL A 486 -7.60 8.51 -21.04
N HIS A 487 -7.99 9.35 -20.08
CA HIS A 487 -8.66 8.93 -18.85
C HIS A 487 -9.89 9.80 -18.59
N ASN A 488 -11.04 9.18 -18.36
CA ASN A 488 -12.28 9.86 -18.00
C ASN A 488 -12.45 9.89 -16.49
N PHE A 489 -12.52 11.08 -15.90
CA PHE A 489 -12.73 11.28 -14.46
C PHE A 489 -14.20 11.36 -14.08
N SER A 490 -15.11 11.51 -15.04
CA SER A 490 -16.55 11.50 -14.76
C SER A 490 -17.04 10.07 -14.53
N ARG A 491 -18.03 9.94 -13.63
CA ARG A 491 -18.77 8.68 -13.45
C ARG A 491 -19.71 8.35 -14.61
N PHE A 492 -19.93 9.30 -15.52
CA PHE A 492 -20.78 9.14 -16.70
C PHE A 492 -19.96 8.97 -17.98
N ALA A 493 -20.61 8.49 -19.03
CA ALA A 493 -19.99 8.41 -20.34
C ALA A 493 -19.68 9.82 -20.87
N GLN A 494 -18.48 10.01 -21.42
CA GLN A 494 -18.00 11.30 -21.89
C GLN A 494 -17.44 11.18 -23.31
N PRO A 495 -17.81 12.08 -24.23
CA PRO A 495 -17.08 12.29 -25.47
C PRO A 495 -15.88 13.22 -25.22
N THR A 496 -14.80 13.04 -25.98
CA THR A 496 -13.74 14.05 -26.11
C THR A 496 -13.23 14.10 -27.54
N GLU A 497 -12.83 15.28 -27.98
CA GLU A 497 -12.14 15.50 -29.23
C GLU A 497 -10.70 15.90 -28.93
N LEU A 498 -9.75 15.19 -29.53
CA LEU A 498 -8.33 15.41 -29.34
C LEU A 498 -7.70 15.92 -30.63
N ASP A 499 -6.91 17.00 -30.54
CA ASP A 499 -6.06 17.41 -31.65
C ASP A 499 -4.84 16.48 -31.75
N LEU A 500 -4.88 15.58 -32.73
CA LEU A 500 -3.81 14.65 -33.04
C LEU A 500 -3.22 14.92 -34.43
N SER A 501 -3.48 16.07 -35.05
CA SER A 501 -3.07 16.42 -36.41
C SER A 501 -1.58 16.20 -36.68
N ALA A 502 -0.72 16.45 -35.69
CA ALA A 502 0.73 16.18 -35.75
C ALA A 502 1.10 14.71 -36.00
N PHE A 503 0.16 13.79 -35.83
CA PHE A 503 0.32 12.34 -36.00
C PHE A 503 -0.49 11.79 -37.18
N HIS A 504 -0.85 12.65 -38.13
CA HIS A 504 -1.56 12.29 -39.35
C HIS A 504 -1.00 11.01 -40.00
N GLY A 505 -1.90 10.10 -40.37
CA GLY A 505 -1.57 8.80 -40.98
C GLY A 505 -1.10 7.72 -40.00
N ARG A 506 -0.95 8.02 -38.71
CA ARG A 506 -0.74 6.99 -37.68
C ARG A 506 -2.06 6.36 -37.26
N HIS A 507 -1.98 5.13 -36.78
CA HIS A 507 -3.10 4.39 -36.20
C HIS A 507 -2.90 4.22 -34.69
N PRO A 508 -3.88 4.62 -33.87
CA PRO A 508 -3.92 4.22 -32.47
C PRO A 508 -4.19 2.71 -32.39
N VAL A 509 -3.31 1.97 -31.72
CA VAL A 509 -3.49 0.55 -31.43
C VAL A 509 -3.63 0.39 -29.93
N GLU A 510 -4.77 -0.09 -29.50
CA GLU A 510 -5.13 -0.24 -28.09
C GLU A 510 -4.22 -1.29 -27.41
N LEU A 511 -3.63 -0.94 -26.27
CA LEU A 511 -2.53 -1.71 -25.66
C LEU A 511 -2.97 -3.01 -24.96
N PHE A 512 -4.26 -3.23 -24.72
CA PHE A 512 -4.75 -4.38 -23.97
C PHE A 512 -5.09 -5.54 -24.89
N GLY A 513 -5.93 -5.29 -25.88
CA GLY A 513 -6.41 -6.23 -26.88
C GLY A 513 -5.68 -6.14 -28.22
N GLY A 514 -4.85 -5.11 -28.44
CA GLY A 514 -4.15 -4.91 -29.71
C GLY A 514 -5.06 -4.46 -30.86
N VAL A 515 -6.23 -3.89 -30.53
CA VAL A 515 -7.22 -3.49 -31.52
C VAL A 515 -6.79 -2.19 -32.19
N ARG A 516 -6.78 -2.19 -33.53
CA ARG A 516 -6.44 -1.01 -34.34
C ARG A 516 -7.67 -0.11 -34.50
N PHE A 517 -7.51 1.16 -34.13
CA PHE A 517 -8.52 2.20 -34.31
C PHE A 517 -8.33 2.92 -35.67
N PRO A 518 -9.34 3.71 -36.11
CA PRO A 518 -9.25 4.52 -37.33
C PRO A 518 -7.99 5.39 -37.39
N ALA A 519 -7.49 5.62 -38.62
CA ALA A 519 -6.33 6.47 -38.86
C ALA A 519 -6.56 7.88 -38.29
N ILE A 520 -5.50 8.49 -37.79
CA ILE A 520 -5.50 9.90 -37.44
C ILE A 520 -5.51 10.71 -38.74
N GLY A 521 -6.58 11.47 -38.96
CA GLY A 521 -6.72 12.40 -40.07
C GLY A 521 -6.42 13.85 -39.68
N GLU A 522 -6.94 14.79 -40.44
CA GLU A 522 -6.81 16.24 -40.18
C GLU A 522 -7.88 16.76 -39.18
N LEU A 523 -9.01 16.04 -39.07
CA LEU A 523 -10.08 16.39 -38.14
C LEU A 523 -9.74 16.00 -36.70
N PRO A 524 -10.31 16.69 -35.69
CA PRO A 524 -10.19 16.27 -34.30
C PRO A 524 -10.59 14.81 -34.11
N TYR A 525 -9.77 14.06 -33.36
CA TYR A 525 -9.98 12.65 -33.15
C TYR A 525 -11.01 12.42 -32.04
N LEU A 526 -12.22 12.04 -32.44
CA LEU A 526 -13.31 11.77 -31.51
C LEU A 526 -13.12 10.43 -30.78
N LEU A 527 -13.18 10.47 -29.46
CA LEU A 527 -13.22 9.31 -28.58
C LEU A 527 -14.46 9.36 -27.68
N THR A 528 -15.08 8.21 -27.48
CA THR A 528 -16.16 8.03 -26.50
C THR A 528 -15.71 7.06 -25.41
N MET A 529 -15.94 7.45 -24.17
CA MET A 529 -15.45 6.74 -22.98
C MET A 529 -16.60 6.45 -22.04
N ALA A 530 -16.60 5.25 -21.46
CA ALA A 530 -17.50 4.92 -20.36
C ALA A 530 -17.11 5.72 -19.10
N GLY A 531 -18.01 5.77 -18.10
CA GLY A 531 -17.73 6.36 -16.79
C GLY A 531 -16.51 5.71 -16.14
N HIS A 532 -15.57 6.53 -15.66
CA HIS A 532 -14.27 6.10 -15.14
C HIS A 532 -13.45 5.22 -16.10
N GLY A 533 -13.77 5.24 -17.40
CA GLY A 533 -13.05 4.49 -18.41
C GLY A 533 -11.71 5.15 -18.75
N PHE A 534 -10.80 4.38 -19.33
CA PHE A 534 -9.53 4.87 -19.82
C PHE A 534 -9.06 4.05 -21.04
N TYR A 535 -8.20 4.65 -21.85
CA TYR A 535 -7.56 4.01 -22.99
C TYR A 535 -6.07 4.32 -23.01
N TRP A 536 -5.27 3.29 -23.33
CA TRP A 536 -3.87 3.48 -23.72
C TRP A 536 -3.68 2.95 -25.15
N PHE A 537 -3.19 3.81 -26.02
CA PHE A 537 -2.93 3.50 -27.42
C PHE A 537 -1.46 3.67 -27.74
N ARG A 538 -0.87 2.75 -28.49
CA ARG A 538 0.39 2.99 -29.19
C ARG A 538 0.09 3.58 -30.56
N LEU A 539 0.71 4.72 -30.90
CA LEU A 539 0.52 5.37 -32.19
C LEU A 539 1.52 4.83 -33.22
N ARG A 540 1.08 3.89 -34.05
CA ARG A 540 1.93 3.26 -35.07
C ARG A 540 1.74 3.90 -36.43
N LYS A 541 2.82 4.09 -37.19
CA LYS A 541 2.73 4.29 -38.65
C LYS A 541 2.39 2.95 -39.30
N ASP A 542 1.66 2.97 -40.41
CA ASP A 542 1.62 1.78 -41.26
C ASP A 542 3.05 1.47 -41.71
N ALA A 543 3.44 0.20 -41.61
CA ALA A 543 4.68 -0.23 -42.23
C ALA A 543 4.51 -0.01 -43.74
N THR A 544 5.31 0.89 -44.32
CA THR A 544 5.50 0.93 -45.77
C THR A 544 5.89 -0.48 -46.19
N VAL A 545 5.02 -1.08 -47.01
CA VAL A 545 5.19 -2.41 -47.62
C VAL A 545 6.48 -2.48 -48.40
#